data_AF-A0A925YHX4-F1
#
_entry.id   AF-A0A925YHX4-F1
#
_cell.length_a   1.000
_cell.length_b   1.000
_cell.length_c   1.000
_cell.angle_alpha   90.00
_cell.angle_beta   90.00
_cell.angle_gamma   90.00
#
_symmetry.space_group_name_H-M   'P 1'
#
loop_
_entity.id
_entity.type
_entity.pdbx_description
1 polymer ?
#
loop_
_entity_poly.entity_id
_entity_poly.type
_entity_poly.pdbx_seq_one_letter_code
_entity_poly.pdbx_strand_id
1 'polypeptide(L)'
;MSFLIPLGLWCATSYLPFVWHPMIRVQEAGDASWFSAGELVDGDAFVEENERIRGEHGHEAAGVAANPVFLPAPHTVMQALVTGFTTPPVRPEEPWLHQALWHSIKIIFWGFAVSSL
;
A
#
# COMPACT_ATOMS: atom_id res chain seq x y z
N MET A 1 -7.13 25.12 5.46
CA MET A 1 -6.65 24.65 4.13
C MET A 1 -5.41 23.77 4.21
N SER A 2 -4.50 24.01 5.16
CA SER A 2 -3.22 23.27 5.28
C SER A 2 -3.33 21.76 5.42
N PHE A 3 -4.46 21.21 5.89
CA PHE A 3 -4.70 19.75 5.94
C PHE A 3 -5.48 19.22 4.72
N LEU A 4 -6.38 20.02 4.16
CA LEU A 4 -7.24 19.59 3.05
C LEU A 4 -6.49 19.54 1.72
N ILE A 5 -5.55 20.46 1.51
CA ILE A 5 -4.72 20.49 0.29
C ILE A 5 -3.85 19.22 0.17
N PRO A 6 -3.00 18.86 1.15
CA PRO A 6 -2.18 17.66 1.04
C PRO A 6 -3.04 16.38 0.98
N LEU A 7 -4.15 16.32 1.71
CA LEU A 7 -5.09 15.20 1.62
C LEU A 7 -5.71 15.12 0.22
N GLY A 8 -6.14 16.25 -0.35
CA GLY A 8 -6.68 16.31 -1.70
C GLY A 8 -5.67 15.87 -2.76
N LEU A 9 -4.41 16.28 -2.61
CA LEU A 9 -3.32 15.84 -3.49
C LEU A 9 -3.09 14.33 -3.38
N TRP A 10 -3.06 13.78 -2.17
CA TRP A 10 -2.92 12.34 -1.96
C TRP A 10 -4.12 11.55 -2.52
N CYS A 11 -5.34 12.06 -2.38
CA CYS A 11 -6.51 11.49 -3.04
C CYS A 11 -6.36 11.52 -4.57
N ALA A 12 -5.91 12.64 -5.13
CA ALA A 12 -5.73 12.78 -6.58
C ALA A 12 -4.71 11.75 -7.11
N THR A 13 -3.54 11.62 -6.49
CA THR A 13 -2.53 10.65 -6.92
C THR A 13 -2.98 9.21 -6.73
N SER A 14 -3.79 8.92 -5.71
CA SER A 14 -4.22 7.55 -5.39
C SER A 14 -5.40 7.04 -6.21
N TYR A 15 -6.28 7.92 -6.69
CA TYR A 15 -7.52 7.53 -7.38
C TYR A 15 -7.56 7.89 -8.86
N LEU A 16 -6.69 8.78 -9.33
CA LEU A 16 -6.65 9.18 -10.73
C LEU A 16 -5.48 8.47 -11.42
N PRO A 17 -5.75 7.41 -12.22
CA PRO A 17 -4.69 6.60 -12.83
C PRO A 17 -3.81 7.40 -13.80
N PHE A 18 -4.37 8.45 -14.40
CA PHE A 18 -3.64 9.35 -15.32
C PHE A 18 -2.72 10.33 -14.62
N VAL A 19 -2.87 10.54 -13.29
CA VAL A 19 -1.99 11.44 -12.54
C VAL A 19 -0.68 10.71 -12.26
N TRP A 20 -0.76 9.54 -11.64
CA TRP A 20 0.43 8.77 -11.26
C TRP A 20 0.11 7.35 -10.81
N HIS A 21 0.27 6.35 -11.67
CA HIS A 21 0.20 4.92 -11.31
C HIS A 21 1.31 4.16 -12.07
N PRO A 22 2.57 4.16 -11.56
CA PRO A 22 3.70 3.55 -12.25
C PRO A 22 3.71 2.02 -12.15
N MET A 23 2.93 1.44 -11.23
CA MET A 23 2.89 -0.01 -11.02
C MET A 23 1.66 -0.61 -11.67
N ILE A 24 1.78 -1.85 -12.11
CA ILE A 24 0.69 -2.70 -12.56
C ILE A 24 0.58 -3.87 -11.58
N ARG A 25 -0.64 -4.07 -11.06
CA ARG A 25 -0.99 -5.27 -10.31
C ARG A 25 -1.37 -6.35 -11.30
N VAL A 26 -0.56 -7.41 -11.37
CA VAL A 26 -0.82 -8.58 -12.21
C VAL A 26 -2.08 -9.29 -11.72
N GLN A 27 -3.05 -9.51 -12.61
CA GLN A 27 -4.24 -10.33 -12.36
C GLN A 27 -4.05 -11.73 -12.91
N GLU A 28 -3.53 -11.84 -14.13
CA GLU A 28 -3.24 -13.10 -14.81
C GLU A 28 -1.82 -13.03 -15.40
N ALA A 29 -0.99 -14.02 -15.09
CA ALA A 29 0.40 -14.04 -15.56
C ALA A 29 0.53 -14.38 -17.06
N GLY A 30 -0.46 -15.04 -17.65
CA GLY A 30 -0.37 -15.52 -19.03
C GLY A 30 0.83 -16.47 -19.21
N ASP A 31 1.56 -16.28 -20.30
CA ASP A 31 2.82 -17.00 -20.60
C ASP A 31 4.08 -16.25 -20.10
N ALA A 32 3.91 -15.24 -19.23
CA ALA A 32 5.03 -14.52 -18.63
C ALA A 32 5.81 -15.43 -17.67
N SER A 33 7.14 -15.44 -17.82
CA SER A 33 7.99 -16.39 -17.10
C SER A 33 8.18 -16.06 -15.61
N TRP A 34 7.97 -14.80 -15.22
CA TRP A 34 8.27 -14.31 -13.88
C TRP A 34 7.12 -13.54 -13.21
N PHE A 35 5.98 -13.36 -13.87
CA PHE A 35 4.82 -12.73 -13.24
C PHE A 35 4.06 -13.69 -12.34
N SER A 36 3.68 -13.21 -11.16
CA SER A 36 2.74 -13.89 -10.27
C SER A 36 1.45 -13.10 -10.07
N ALA A 37 0.31 -13.79 -10.00
CA ALA A 37 -0.97 -13.14 -9.71
C ALA A 37 -0.92 -12.41 -8.36
N GLY A 38 -1.32 -11.14 -8.36
CA GLY A 38 -1.29 -10.25 -7.20
C GLY A 38 0.02 -9.48 -7.01
N GLU A 39 1.06 -9.78 -7.79
CA GLU A 39 2.34 -9.07 -7.78
C GLU A 39 2.19 -7.64 -8.31
N LEU A 40 3.03 -6.73 -7.78
CA LEU A 40 3.16 -5.37 -8.27
C LEU A 40 4.43 -5.29 -9.12
N VAL A 41 4.25 -5.09 -10.42
CA VAL A 41 5.34 -4.96 -11.39
C VAL A 41 5.40 -3.52 -11.88
N ASP A 42 6.58 -3.04 -12.26
CA ASP A 42 6.70 -1.74 -12.93
C ASP A 42 5.96 -1.75 -14.28
N GLY A 43 5.25 -0.67 -14.60
CA GLY A 43 4.45 -0.57 -15.81
C GLY A 43 5.25 -0.72 -17.09
N ASP A 44 6.48 -0.19 -17.13
CA ASP A 44 7.34 -0.29 -18.31
C ASP A 44 7.83 -1.73 -18.49
N ALA A 45 8.24 -2.39 -17.41
CA ALA A 45 8.62 -3.80 -17.42
C ALA A 45 7.45 -4.73 -17.80
N PHE A 46 6.22 -4.39 -17.37
CA PHE A 46 5.02 -5.13 -17.74
C PHE A 46 4.71 -5.03 -19.23
N VAL A 47 4.85 -3.84 -19.81
CA VAL A 47 4.66 -3.62 -21.25
C VAL A 47 5.72 -4.36 -22.06
N GLU A 48 7.00 -4.27 -21.66
CA GLU A 48 8.12 -4.94 -22.36
C GLU A 48 7.93 -6.47 -22.39
N GLU A 49 7.57 -7.08 -21.27
CA GLU A 49 7.33 -8.53 -21.21
C GLU A 49 6.11 -8.95 -22.05
N ASN A 50 5.03 -8.16 -22.05
CA ASN A 50 3.87 -8.44 -22.91
C ASN A 50 4.21 -8.30 -24.41
N GLU A 51 5.08 -7.35 -24.79
CA GLU A 51 5.57 -7.25 -26.16
C GLU A 51 6.40 -8.49 -26.57
N ARG A 52 7.22 -9.01 -25.66
CA ARG A 52 7.97 -10.26 -25.87
C ARG A 52 7.03 -11.44 -26.09
N ILE A 53 6.04 -11.63 -25.21
CA ILE A 53 5.06 -12.73 -25.30
C ILE A 53 4.24 -12.62 -26.59
N ARG A 54 3.83 -11.41 -26.95
CA ARG A 54 3.10 -11.14 -28.19
C ARG A 54 3.93 -11.48 -29.43
N GLY A 55 5.24 -11.22 -29.41
CA GLY A 55 6.18 -11.62 -30.46
C GLY A 55 6.32 -13.13 -30.61
N GLU A 56 6.13 -13.88 -29.51
CA GLU A 56 6.13 -15.34 -29.48
C GLU A 56 4.74 -15.96 -29.77
N HIS A 57 3.73 -15.13 -30.05
CA HIS A 57 2.32 -15.53 -30.21
C HIS A 57 1.74 -16.25 -28.97
N GLY A 58 2.24 -15.93 -27.78
CA GLY A 58 1.70 -16.43 -26.51
C GLY A 58 0.52 -15.62 -25.97
N HIS A 59 0.01 -16.03 -24.82
CA HIS A 59 -1.04 -15.33 -24.08
C HIS A 59 -0.44 -14.22 -23.20
N GLU A 60 -0.78 -12.98 -23.53
CA GLU A 60 -0.35 -11.79 -22.79
C GLU A 60 -0.83 -11.82 -21.32
N ALA A 61 -0.05 -11.21 -20.44
CA ALA A 61 -0.44 -11.02 -19.05
C ALA A 61 -1.50 -9.92 -18.94
N ALA A 62 -2.46 -10.11 -18.03
CA ALA A 62 -3.48 -9.12 -17.71
C ALA A 62 -3.19 -8.48 -16.36
N GLY A 63 -3.32 -7.16 -16.27
CA GLY A 63 -3.05 -6.40 -15.05
C GLY A 63 -3.82 -5.09 -15.01
N VAL A 64 -3.89 -4.49 -13.82
CA VAL A 64 -4.54 -3.19 -13.61
C VAL A 64 -3.55 -2.20 -13.02
N ALA A 65 -3.65 -0.94 -13.44
CA ALA A 65 -2.87 0.14 -12.85
C ALA A 65 -3.08 0.20 -11.34
N ALA A 66 -1.98 0.28 -10.59
CA ALA A 66 -2.00 0.21 -9.14
C ALA A 66 -1.05 1.25 -8.51
N ASN A 67 -1.42 1.67 -7.31
CA ASN A 67 -0.53 2.47 -6.48
C ASN A 67 0.64 1.61 -5.97
N PRO A 68 1.84 2.20 -5.81
CA PRO A 68 2.95 1.49 -5.18
C PRO A 68 2.68 1.23 -3.70
N VAL A 69 3.36 0.22 -3.15
CA VAL A 69 3.10 -0.28 -1.79
C VAL A 69 3.29 0.78 -0.70
N PHE A 70 4.19 1.75 -0.92
CA PHE A 70 4.49 2.82 0.03
C PHE A 70 3.49 3.98 -0.03
N LEU A 71 2.64 4.06 -1.05
CA LEU A 71 1.59 5.08 -1.20
C LEU A 71 0.21 4.43 -1.38
N PRO A 72 -0.30 3.71 -0.37
CA PRO A 72 -1.63 3.13 -0.44
C PRO A 72 -2.70 4.22 -0.55
N ALA A 73 -3.87 3.84 -1.07
CA ALA A 73 -4.98 4.76 -1.16
C ALA A 73 -5.49 5.17 0.25
N PRO A 74 -6.01 6.41 0.41
CA PRO A 74 -6.47 6.91 1.71
C PRO A 74 -7.48 6.02 2.42
N HIS A 75 -8.41 5.39 1.68
CA HIS A 75 -9.40 4.49 2.27
C HIS A 75 -8.76 3.22 2.83
N THR A 76 -7.72 2.68 2.19
CA THR A 76 -6.99 1.50 2.66
C THR A 76 -6.30 1.79 3.98
N VAL A 77 -5.70 2.97 4.12
CA VAL A 77 -5.08 3.42 5.38
C VAL A 77 -6.13 3.56 6.48
N MET A 78 -7.28 4.17 6.16
CA MET A 78 -8.39 4.30 7.11
C MET A 78 -8.94 2.94 7.55
N GLN A 79 -9.10 2.00 6.62
CA GLN A 79 -9.52 0.64 6.93
C GLN A 79 -8.51 -0.06 7.83
N ALA A 80 -7.21 0.04 7.53
CA ALA A 80 -6.16 -0.53 8.37
C ALA A 80 -6.18 0.07 9.79
N LEU A 81 -6.40 1.37 9.92
CA LEU A 81 -6.57 2.04 11.21
C LEU A 81 -7.77 1.45 11.98
N VAL A 82 -8.95 1.39 11.36
CA VAL A 82 -10.16 0.85 12.01
C VAL A 82 -9.94 -0.60 12.41
N THR A 83 -9.43 -1.43 11.51
CA THR A 83 -9.12 -2.84 11.77
C THR A 83 -8.15 -3.00 12.95
N GLY A 84 -7.10 -2.20 13.03
CA GLY A 84 -6.14 -2.25 14.15
C GLY A 84 -6.77 -1.92 15.52
N PHE A 85 -7.85 -1.14 15.54
CA PHE A 85 -8.59 -0.83 16.78
C PHE A 85 -9.68 -1.86 17.11
N THR A 86 -10.30 -2.48 16.11
CA THR A 86 -11.51 -3.31 16.30
C THR A 86 -11.26 -4.81 16.17
N THR A 87 -10.18 -5.21 15.52
CA THR A 87 -9.88 -6.62 15.21
C THR A 87 -8.73 -7.12 16.07
N PRO A 88 -8.84 -8.32 16.68
CA PRO A 88 -7.74 -8.89 17.45
C PRO A 88 -6.50 -9.11 16.57
N PRO A 89 -5.29 -8.90 17.12
CA PRO A 89 -4.05 -9.10 16.38
C PRO A 89 -3.89 -10.57 15.96
N VAL A 90 -3.22 -10.78 14.83
CA VAL A 90 -3.05 -12.12 14.23
C VAL A 90 -2.24 -13.02 15.15
N ARG A 91 -1.26 -12.45 15.86
CA ARG A 91 -0.46 -13.18 16.84
C ARG A 91 -0.96 -12.88 18.25
N PRO A 92 -1.19 -13.90 19.09
CA PRO A 92 -1.67 -13.71 20.46
C PRO A 92 -0.75 -12.85 21.33
N GLU A 93 0.54 -12.81 21.00
CA GLU A 93 1.58 -12.06 21.74
C GLU A 93 1.66 -10.58 21.33
N GLU A 94 1.06 -10.20 20.20
CA GLU A 94 1.07 -8.82 19.72
C GLU A 94 0.01 -7.98 20.47
N PRO A 95 0.34 -6.77 20.94
CA PRO A 95 -0.63 -5.88 21.56
C PRO A 95 -1.59 -5.31 20.51
N TRP A 96 -2.80 -4.95 20.95
CA TRP A 96 -3.73 -4.18 20.12
C TRP A 96 -3.13 -2.81 19.76
N LEU A 97 -3.57 -2.20 18.66
CA LEU A 97 -3.06 -0.90 18.23
C LEU A 97 -3.21 0.16 19.33
N HIS A 98 -4.37 0.22 19.97
CA HIS A 98 -4.62 1.18 21.06
C HIS A 98 -3.77 0.91 22.32
N GLN A 99 -3.44 -0.36 22.61
CA GLN A 99 -2.58 -0.72 23.72
C GLN A 99 -1.14 -0.29 23.47
N ALA A 100 -0.64 -0.54 22.26
CA ALA A 100 0.68 -0.08 21.83
C ALA A 100 0.78 1.46 21.90
N LEU A 101 -0.24 2.17 21.41
CA LEU A 101 -0.30 3.63 21.48
C LEU A 101 -0.29 4.13 22.93
N TRP A 102 -1.10 3.52 23.81
CA TRP A 102 -1.15 3.89 25.23
C TRP A 102 0.18 3.61 25.94
N HIS A 103 0.85 2.51 25.60
CA HIS A 103 2.17 2.19 26.13
C HIS A 103 3.20 3.27 25.78
N SER A 104 3.26 3.67 24.51
CA SER A 104 4.15 4.74 24.04
C SER A 104 3.86 6.08 24.73
N ILE A 105 2.59 6.46 24.87
CA ILE A 105 2.19 7.70 25.55
C ILE A 105 2.70 7.72 26.99
N LYS A 106 2.55 6.61 27.73
CA LYS A 106 3.04 6.51 29.12
C LYS A 106 4.56 6.68 29.22
N ILE A 107 5.32 6.03 28.32
CA ILE A 107 6.80 6.14 28.32
C ILE A 107 7.21 7.59 28.10
N ILE A 108 6.65 8.24 27.08
CA ILE A 108 6.98 9.62 26.73
C ILE A 108 6.61 10.54 27.89
N PHE A 109 5.40 10.41 28.43
CA PHE A 109 4.92 11.22 29.55
C PHE A 109 5.85 11.13 30.76
N TRP A 110 6.19 9.91 31.21
CA TRP A 110 7.05 9.73 32.38
C TRP A 110 8.50 10.14 32.10
N GLY A 111 9.01 9.94 30.88
CA GLY A 111 10.33 10.40 30.48
C GLY A 111 10.46 11.92 30.60
N PHE A 112 9.45 12.67 30.14
CA PHE A 112 9.42 14.12 30.31
C PHE A 112 9.22 14.53 31.79
N ALA A 113 8.31 13.87 32.51
CA ALA A 113 8.02 14.19 33.91
C ALA A 113 9.27 14.08 34.80
N VAL A 114 10.01 12.97 34.67
CA VAL A 114 11.25 12.76 35.43
C VAL A 114 12.34 13.75 35.00
N SER A 115 12.45 14.07 33.72
CA SER A 115 13.44 15.03 33.23
C SER A 115 13.17 16.48 33.68
N SER A 116 11.94 16.79 34.09
CA SER A 116 11.53 18.13 34.54
C SER A 116 11.68 18.37 36.05
N LEU A 117 12.07 17.33 36.81
CA LEU A 117 12.34 17.35 38.26
C LEU A 117 13.81 17.62 38.54
#